data_AF-A0A6J4R482-F1
#
_entry.id   AF-A0A6J4R482-F1
#
_cell.length_a   1.000
_cell.length_b   1.000
_cell.length_c   1.000
_cell.angle_alpha   90.00
_cell.angle_beta   90.00
_cell.angle_gamma   90.00
#
_symmetry.space_group_name_H-M   'P 1'
#
loop_
_entity.id
_entity.type
_entity.pdbx_description
1 polymer ?
#
loop_
_entity_poly.entity_id
_entity_poly.type
_entity_poly.pdbx_seq_one_letter_code
_entity_poly.pdbx_strand_id
1 'polypeptide(L)'
;MEIFYEGTDANNMESPDTILVTPFGDLWFAEDGGGENRVMGITPEGRVYQVANIRVPFSRGEPGDFSEFAGPIFSPDGKTFFVNIQNPGITYAIWGLFKKLSSGRQQELTYAAPLAKLAPLVSVNSPMPPRSMR
;
A
#
# COMPACT_ATOMS: atom_id res chain seq x y z
N MET A 1 -17.47 15.98 0.08
CA MET A 1 -16.07 15.51 0.14
C MET A 1 -15.46 16.15 1.36
N GLU A 2 -14.74 15.38 2.15
CA GLU A 2 -14.02 15.85 3.34
C GLU A 2 -12.53 15.51 3.20
N ILE A 3 -11.68 16.29 3.84
CA ILE A 3 -10.24 16.01 3.93
C ILE A 3 -10.05 15.01 5.06
N PHE A 4 -9.48 13.84 4.74
CA PHE A 4 -9.17 12.81 5.73
C PHE A 4 -7.90 13.13 6.53
N TYR A 5 -6.86 13.63 5.85
CA TYR A 5 -5.61 14.03 6.46
C TYR A 5 -4.90 15.08 5.59
N GLU A 6 -4.24 16.05 6.23
CA GLU A 6 -3.38 17.05 5.59
C GLU A 6 -2.02 17.07 6.30
N GLY A 7 -0.96 16.67 5.59
CA GLY A 7 0.40 16.76 6.09
C GLY A 7 0.96 18.16 5.87
N THR A 8 1.25 18.88 6.95
CA THR A 8 1.80 20.24 6.93
C THR A 8 3.30 20.29 7.26
N ASP A 9 3.91 19.13 7.55
CA ASP A 9 5.33 18.97 7.89
C ASP A 9 5.87 17.72 7.18
N ALA A 10 7.02 17.88 6.50
CA ALA A 10 7.73 16.80 5.82
C ALA A 10 8.13 15.65 6.76
N ASN A 11 8.35 15.94 8.06
CA ASN A 11 8.60 14.88 9.05
C ASN A 11 7.42 13.90 9.16
N ASN A 12 6.19 14.39 8.93
CA ASN A 12 4.98 13.60 8.98
C ASN A 12 4.57 13.05 7.60
N MET A 13 4.86 13.79 6.52
CA MET A 13 4.50 13.42 5.16
C MET A 13 5.35 14.21 4.14
N GLU A 14 6.25 13.53 3.45
CA GLU A 14 7.07 14.08 2.36
C GLU A 14 6.68 13.42 1.04
N SER A 15 6.20 14.20 0.06
CA SER A 15 5.88 13.73 -1.31
C SER A 15 5.16 12.36 -1.38
N PRO A 16 3.95 12.20 -0.81
CA PRO A 16 3.22 10.94 -0.89
C PRO A 16 2.82 10.67 -2.34
N ASP A 17 3.16 9.49 -2.86
CA ASP A 17 2.86 9.09 -4.25
C ASP A 17 1.81 7.98 -4.29
N THR A 18 2.17 6.78 -3.82
CA THR A 18 1.28 5.61 -3.88
C THR A 18 0.59 5.34 -2.54
N ILE A 19 -0.69 4.96 -2.59
CA ILE A 19 -1.51 4.71 -1.40
C ILE A 19 -2.17 3.33 -1.42
N LEU A 20 -2.45 2.78 -0.23
CA LEU A 20 -3.31 1.62 -0.06
C LEU A 20 -4.15 1.73 1.22
N VAL A 21 -5.32 1.11 1.22
CA VAL A 21 -6.05 0.82 2.48
C VAL A 21 -5.66 -0.58 2.91
N THR A 22 -5.11 -0.70 4.12
CA THR A 22 -4.67 -1.99 4.65
C THR A 22 -5.87 -2.89 4.98
N PRO A 23 -5.70 -4.22 5.03
CA PRO A 23 -6.77 -5.15 5.45
C PRO A 23 -7.32 -4.89 6.87
N PHE A 24 -6.62 -4.07 7.67
CA PHE A 24 -7.00 -3.71 9.03
C PHE A 24 -7.54 -2.26 9.16
N GLY A 25 -7.63 -1.51 8.06
CA GLY A 25 -8.36 -0.24 7.99
C GLY A 25 -7.51 1.02 8.06
N ASP A 26 -6.19 0.90 8.13
CA ASP A 26 -5.27 2.04 8.07
C ASP A 26 -5.04 2.47 6.63
N LEU A 27 -4.79 3.76 6.39
CA LEU A 27 -4.32 4.25 5.10
C LEU A 27 -2.80 4.26 5.13
N TRP A 28 -2.15 3.48 4.27
CA TRP A 28 -0.70 3.54 4.09
C TRP A 28 -0.37 4.29 2.81
N PHE A 29 0.77 4.99 2.82
CA PHE A 29 1.31 5.67 1.66
C PHE A 29 2.83 5.48 1.57
N ALA A 30 3.35 5.49 0.35
CA ALA A 30 4.77 5.52 0.08
C ALA A 30 5.19 6.95 -0.31
N GLU A 31 6.35 7.36 0.19
CA GLU A 31 6.96 8.65 -0.11
C GLU A 31 7.95 8.52 -1.28
N ASP A 32 7.97 9.57 -2.13
CA ASP A 32 8.94 9.82 -3.19
C ASP A 32 9.49 11.25 -3.06
N GLY A 33 10.17 11.47 -1.94
CA GLY A 33 10.82 12.72 -1.57
C GLY A 33 12.29 12.79 -1.97
N GLY A 34 12.90 13.95 -1.73
CA GLY A 34 14.36 14.10 -1.88
C GLY A 34 15.15 13.58 -0.68
N GLY A 35 14.47 13.30 0.43
CA GLY A 35 15.03 12.78 1.68
C GLY A 35 14.90 11.25 1.85
N GLU A 36 14.53 10.83 3.06
CA GLU A 36 14.32 9.42 3.35
C GLU A 36 12.94 8.95 2.86
N ASN A 37 12.89 8.02 1.92
CA ASN A 37 11.63 7.47 1.44
C ASN A 37 11.10 6.38 2.38
N ARG A 38 9.88 6.59 2.88
CA ARG A 38 9.24 5.72 3.88
C ARG A 38 7.94 5.14 3.35
N VAL A 39 7.54 4.03 3.96
CA VAL A 39 6.11 3.68 4.02
C VAL A 39 5.59 4.24 5.32
N MET A 40 4.58 5.08 5.22
CA MET A 40 3.92 5.73 6.34
C MET A 40 2.49 5.22 6.46
N GLY A 41 1.93 5.25 7.67
CA GLY A 41 0.57 4.82 7.97
C GLY A 41 -0.20 5.89 8.71
N ILE A 42 -1.48 6.00 8.40
CA ILE A 42 -2.46 6.87 9.06
C ILE A 42 -3.55 5.97 9.62
N THR A 43 -3.71 5.96 10.95
CA THR A 43 -4.81 5.23 11.58
C THR A 43 -6.15 5.92 11.27
N PRO A 44 -7.29 5.24 11.42
CA PRO A 44 -8.60 5.87 11.28
C PRO A 44 -8.87 7.03 12.23
N GLU A 45 -8.06 7.19 13.28
CA GLU A 45 -8.10 8.34 14.21
C GLU A 45 -7.18 9.49 13.78
N GLY A 46 -6.53 9.40 12.62
CA GLY A 46 -5.63 10.43 12.09
C GLY A 46 -4.21 10.39 12.67
N ARG A 47 -3.81 9.32 13.37
CA ARG A 47 -2.46 9.19 13.90
C ARG A 47 -1.51 8.72 12.82
N VAL A 48 -0.44 9.47 12.59
CA VAL A 48 0.62 9.10 11.63
C VAL A 48 1.70 8.29 12.32
N TYR A 49 2.20 7.26 11.63
CA TYR A 49 3.31 6.44 12.10
C TYR A 49 4.13 5.90 10.93
N GLN A 50 5.40 5.61 11.19
CA GLN A 50 6.29 5.02 10.19
C GLN A 50 6.15 3.49 10.19
N VAL A 51 5.98 2.91 9.00
CA VAL A 51 5.87 1.45 8.78
C VAL A 51 7.22 0.86 8.38
N ALA A 52 7.88 1.47 7.40
CA ALA A 52 9.15 1.00 6.86
C ALA A 52 10.00 2.19 6.40
N ASN A 53 11.32 1.98 6.36
CA ASN A 53 12.27 2.93 5.80
C ASN A 53 13.14 2.21 4.77
N ILE A 54 13.34 2.82 3.62
CA ILE A 54 14.22 2.28 2.60
C ILE A 54 15.69 2.58 2.94
N ARG A 55 16.56 1.63 2.62
CA ARG A 55 18.01 1.77 2.79
C ARG A 55 18.78 1.31 1.55
N VAL A 56 18.08 1.15 0.44
CA VAL A 56 18.66 0.77 -0.86
C VAL A 56 19.12 2.05 -1.54
N PRO A 57 20.41 2.22 -1.84
CA PRO A 57 20.91 3.40 -2.53
C PRO A 57 20.30 3.53 -3.92
N PHE A 58 19.91 4.75 -4.31
CA PHE A 58 19.44 5.03 -5.66
C PHE A 58 20.62 5.03 -6.65
N SER A 59 21.68 5.76 -6.30
CA SER A 59 22.92 5.84 -7.08
C SER A 59 24.14 5.33 -6.31
N ARG A 60 25.18 4.90 -7.06
CA ARG A 60 26.47 4.55 -6.47
C ARG A 60 27.27 5.83 -6.21
N GLY A 61 27.19 6.40 -5.00
CA GLY A 61 28.21 7.35 -4.55
C GLY A 61 27.74 8.50 -3.67
N GLU A 62 26.44 8.80 -3.64
CA GLU A 62 25.91 9.89 -2.82
C GLU A 62 25.36 9.35 -1.49
N PRO A 63 25.96 9.70 -0.33
CA PRO A 63 25.42 9.32 0.96
C PRO A 63 24.04 9.94 1.18
N GLY A 64 23.05 9.11 1.51
CA GLY A 64 21.68 9.56 1.79
C GLY A 64 20.74 9.57 0.58
N ASP A 65 21.24 9.25 -0.61
CA ASP A 65 20.43 9.08 -1.82
C ASP A 65 19.87 7.65 -1.89
N PHE A 66 18.64 7.46 -1.42
CA PHE A 66 17.97 6.17 -1.41
C PHE A 66 16.85 6.12 -2.46
N SER A 67 16.61 4.92 -3.02
CA SER A 67 15.48 4.72 -3.93
C SER A 67 14.14 4.98 -3.24
N GLU A 68 13.07 5.07 -4.01
CA GLU A 68 11.69 5.15 -3.51
C GLU A 68 11.00 3.77 -3.43
N PHE A 69 9.92 3.71 -2.61
CA PHE A 69 8.99 2.60 -2.59
C PHE A 69 7.88 2.81 -3.62
N ALA A 70 7.47 1.75 -4.32
CA ALA A 70 6.41 1.82 -5.31
C ALA A 70 5.42 0.66 -5.20
N GLY A 71 4.13 0.97 -5.40
CA GLY A 71 3.05 -0.01 -5.51
C GLY A 71 2.89 -0.94 -4.29
N PRO A 72 2.79 -0.40 -3.05
CA PRO A 72 2.54 -1.20 -1.88
C PRO A 72 1.14 -1.84 -1.95
N ILE A 73 1.02 -3.14 -1.66
CA ILE A 73 -0.26 -3.86 -1.70
C ILE A 73 -0.26 -5.10 -0.79
N PHE A 74 -1.41 -5.46 -0.23
CA PHE A 74 -1.58 -6.71 0.50
C PHE A 74 -2.09 -7.84 -0.39
N SER A 75 -1.69 -9.07 -0.08
CA SER A 75 -2.37 -10.26 -0.60
C SER A 75 -3.86 -10.26 -0.21
N PRO A 76 -4.74 -10.93 -0.98
CA PRO A 76 -6.18 -10.97 -0.68
C PRO A 76 -6.53 -11.49 0.72
N ASP A 77 -5.68 -12.36 1.31
CA ASP A 77 -5.85 -12.87 2.66
C ASP A 77 -5.23 -11.98 3.76
N GLY A 78 -4.61 -10.87 3.36
CA GLY A 78 -3.98 -9.87 4.24
C GLY A 78 -2.72 -10.35 4.97
N LYS A 79 -2.12 -11.47 4.56
CA LYS A 79 -0.96 -12.09 5.25
C LYS A 79 0.39 -11.72 4.66
N THR A 80 0.41 -11.24 3.42
CA THR A 80 1.63 -10.85 2.71
C THR A 80 1.52 -9.41 2.27
N PHE A 81 2.52 -8.61 2.61
CA PHE A 81 2.67 -7.27 2.08
C PHE A 81 3.69 -7.31 0.94
N PHE A 82 3.30 -6.82 -0.23
CA PHE A 82 4.16 -6.64 -1.38
C PHE A 82 4.49 -5.16 -1.52
N VAL A 83 5.75 -4.86 -1.81
CA VAL A 83 6.20 -3.50 -2.13
C VAL A 83 7.39 -3.58 -3.07
N ASN A 84 7.48 -2.63 -3.99
CA ASN A 84 8.61 -2.52 -4.90
C ASN A 84 9.57 -1.43 -4.45
N ILE A 85 10.82 -1.60 -4.82
CA ILE A 85 11.81 -0.53 -4.91
C ILE A 85 11.93 -0.19 -6.39
N GLN A 86 11.58 1.04 -6.78
CA GLN A 86 11.52 1.44 -8.20
C GLN A 86 12.88 1.24 -8.88
N ASN A 87 13.96 1.68 -8.24
CA ASN A 87 15.33 1.52 -8.73
C ASN A 87 16.17 0.77 -7.67
N PRO A 88 16.59 -0.48 -7.94
CA PRO A 88 16.82 -1.07 -9.26
C PRO A 88 15.70 -2.03 -9.74
N GLY A 89 14.46 -1.89 -9.28
CA GLY A 89 13.35 -2.76 -9.70
C GLY A 89 13.29 -4.07 -8.90
N ILE A 90 13.24 -3.97 -7.57
CA ILE A 90 13.20 -5.12 -6.66
C ILE A 90 11.83 -5.21 -6.01
N THR A 91 11.19 -6.39 -6.06
CA THR A 91 9.95 -6.66 -5.32
C THR A 91 10.25 -7.41 -4.02
N TYR A 92 9.76 -6.89 -2.91
CA TYR A 92 9.74 -7.59 -1.63
C TYR A 92 8.37 -8.20 -1.38
N ALA A 93 8.39 -9.43 -0.87
CA ALA A 93 7.25 -10.05 -0.20
C ALA A 93 7.60 -10.16 1.28
N ILE A 94 6.78 -9.53 2.12
CA ILE A 94 7.00 -9.42 3.57
C ILE A 94 5.87 -10.17 4.25
N TRP A 95 6.22 -11.12 5.11
CA TRP A 95 5.28 -11.88 5.93
C TRP A 95 5.45 -11.49 7.40
N GLY A 96 4.35 -11.39 8.13
CA GLY A 96 4.40 -11.10 9.55
C GLY A 96 3.05 -10.72 10.15
N LEU A 97 3.05 -10.47 11.46
CA LEU A 97 1.90 -9.94 12.17
C LEU A 97 1.79 -8.42 11.93
N PHE A 98 1.13 -8.03 10.84
CA PHE A 98 0.84 -6.62 10.54
C PHE A 98 -0.25 -6.03 11.45
N LYS A 99 -1.11 -6.88 12.02
CA LYS A 99 -2.18 -6.47 12.94
C LYS A 99 -1.65 -6.02 14.29
N LYS A 100 -1.23 -4.76 14.39
CA LYS A 100 -1.23 -4.02 15.66
C LYS A 100 -1.54 -2.55 15.38
N LEU A 101 -2.82 -2.18 15.53
CA LEU A 101 -3.31 -1.06 16.35
C LEU A 101 -4.79 -0.74 16.00
N SER A 102 -5.67 -0.92 16.97
CA SER A 102 -7.11 -0.58 17.01
C SER A 102 -8.09 -1.49 16.23
N SER A 103 -9.12 -1.95 16.94
CA SER A 103 -10.15 -2.89 16.51
C SER A 103 -11.52 -2.23 16.26
N GLY A 104 -11.62 -0.90 16.40
CA GLY A 104 -12.91 -0.19 16.46
C GLY A 104 -13.55 0.13 15.11
N ARG A 105 -12.76 0.39 14.05
CA ARG A 105 -13.24 0.86 12.74
C ARG A 105 -13.05 -0.13 11.58
N GLN A 106 -12.60 -1.34 11.90
CA GLN A 106 -12.14 -2.37 10.97
C GLN A 106 -13.19 -2.82 9.92
N GLN A 107 -14.50 -2.67 10.19
CA GLN A 107 -15.55 -3.17 9.30
C GLN A 107 -16.08 -2.14 8.30
N GLU A 108 -15.90 -0.84 8.56
CA GLU A 108 -16.55 0.21 7.77
C GLU A 108 -15.77 0.56 6.49
N LEU A 109 -14.43 0.49 6.53
CA LEU A 109 -13.56 0.85 5.40
C LEU A 109 -13.25 -0.31 4.45
N THR A 110 -13.09 -1.54 4.98
CA THR A 110 -12.73 -2.72 4.17
C THR A 110 -13.91 -3.27 3.36
N TYR A 111 -15.15 -2.87 3.67
CA TYR A 111 -16.37 -3.40 3.08
C TYR A 111 -17.31 -2.31 2.56
N ALA A 112 -16.75 -1.23 1.98
CA ALA A 112 -17.54 -0.40 1.08
C ALA A 112 -17.84 -1.23 -0.17
N ALA A 113 -18.93 -2.02 -0.14
CA ALA A 113 -19.43 -2.69 -1.33
C ALA A 113 -19.60 -1.62 -2.42
N PRO A 114 -19.03 -1.83 -3.63
CA PRO A 114 -19.23 -0.88 -4.71
C PRO A 114 -20.72 -0.67 -4.90
N LEU A 115 -21.14 0.57 -5.21
CA LEU A 115 -22.51 0.79 -5.70
C LEU A 115 -22.80 -0.28 -6.75
N ALA A 116 -23.99 -0.90 -6.73
CA ALA A 116 -24.27 -2.07 -7.57
C ALA A 116 -23.94 -1.85 -9.07
N LYS A 117 -24.00 -0.60 -9.54
CA LYS A 117 -23.63 -0.16 -10.90
C LYS A 117 -22.11 -0.09 -11.19
N LEU A 118 -21.28 -0.12 -10.17
CA LEU A 118 -19.80 -0.06 -10.20
C LEU A 118 -19.16 -1.36 -9.70
N ALA A 119 -19.96 -2.33 -9.27
CA ALA A 119 -19.43 -3.62 -8.86
C ALA A 119 -18.81 -4.32 -10.09
N PRO A 120 -17.62 -4.94 -9.95
CA PRO A 120 -17.03 -5.69 -11.04
C PRO A 120 -17.98 -6.82 -11.46
N LEU A 121 -18.26 -6.89 -12.76
CA LEU A 121 -19.01 -8.00 -13.34
C LEU A 121 -18.10 -9.24 -13.33
N VAL A 122 -18.19 -10.01 -12.26
CA VAL A 122 -17.50 -11.31 -12.18
C VAL A 122 -18.26 -12.28 -13.08
N SER A 123 -17.64 -12.71 -14.18
CA SER A 123 -18.22 -13.76 -15.03
C SER A 123 -18.24 -15.07 -14.24
N VAL A 124 -19.38 -15.41 -13.67
CA VAL A 124 -19.62 -16.76 -13.15
C VAL A 124 -19.81 -17.66 -14.37
N ASN A 125 -18.79 -18.48 -14.66
CA ASN A 125 -18.74 -19.47 -15.75
C ASN A 125 -18.47 -18.92 -17.16
N SER A 126 -17.20 -18.77 -17.52
CA SER A 126 -16.79 -19.03 -18.91
C SER A 126 -16.67 -20.55 -19.08
N PRO A 127 -17.52 -21.23 -19.88
CA PRO A 127 -17.29 -22.64 -20.18
C PRO A 127 -15.95 -22.77 -20.91
N MET A 128 -15.09 -23.67 -20.42
CA MET A 128 -13.86 -24.06 -21.11
C MET A 128 -14.21 -24.52 -22.52
N PRO A 129 -13.62 -23.96 -23.59
CA PRO A 129 -13.82 -24.49 -24.93
C PRO A 129 -13.26 -25.92 -24.99
N PRO A 130 -13.94 -26.85 -25.69
CA PRO A 130 -13.48 -28.24 -25.76
C PRO A 130 -12.08 -28.30 -26.36
N ARG A 131 -11.17 -28.96 -25.64
CA ARG A 131 -9.81 -29.25 -26.10
C ARG A 131 -9.92 -30.11 -27.35
N SER A 132 -9.55 -29.59 -28.52
CA SER A 132 -9.41 -30.46 -29.70
C SER A 132 -8.18 -31.33 -29.48
N MET A 133 -8.37 -32.65 -29.45
CA MET A 133 -7.27 -33.58 -29.63
C MET A 133 -6.86 -33.51 -31.10
N ARG A 134 -5.65 -33.03 -31.33
CA ARG A 134 -4.81 -33.42 -32.47
C ARG A 134 -3.44 -33.76 -31.93
#